data_AF-A0A329S6L0-F1
#
_entry.id   AF-A0A329S6L0-F1
#
_cell.length_a   1.000
_cell.length_b   1.000
_cell.length_c   1.000
_cell.angle_alpha   90.00
_cell.angle_beta   90.00
_cell.angle_gamma   90.00
#
_symmetry.space_group_name_H-M   'P 1'
#
loop_
_entity.id
_entity.type
_entity.pdbx_description
1 polymer ?
#
loop_
_entity_poly.entity_id
_entity_poly.type
_entity_poly.pdbx_seq_one_letter_code
_entity_poly.pdbx_strand_id
1 'polypeptide(L)'
;MTDEFMGARSARSRRLYVHSEEFDYNFVVPKHLVTKLNAVVEEERNKRSKPSYFANDSESEHSEGTTNEIIASFSDGSPKFTSGAVYRIKEFYNVRAKCEAWFEDMKWLLSTKWANMLDTPELFDEETDSD
;
A
#
# COMPACT_ATOMS: atom_id res chain seq x y z
N MET A 1 32.35 9.45 -0.08
CA MET A 1 31.54 10.41 -0.86
C MET A 1 30.57 9.62 -1.73
N THR A 2 29.44 9.18 -1.16
CA THR A 2 28.35 8.44 -1.87
C THR A 2 26.98 8.57 -1.17
N ASP A 3 26.84 9.42 -0.16
CA ASP A 3 25.63 9.41 0.68
C ASP A 3 24.51 10.32 0.12
N GLU A 4 24.86 11.49 -0.41
CA GLU A 4 23.87 12.47 -0.91
C GLU A 4 23.06 11.96 -2.11
N PHE A 5 23.72 11.26 -3.05
CA PHE A 5 23.08 10.70 -4.24
C PHE A 5 22.18 9.50 -3.92
N MET A 6 22.54 8.70 -2.92
CA MET A 6 21.70 7.60 -2.43
C MET A 6 20.55 8.12 -1.58
N GLY A 7 20.79 9.17 -0.79
CA GLY A 7 19.80 9.85 0.03
C GLY A 7 18.67 10.50 -0.78
N ALA A 8 18.95 10.97 -2.00
CA ALA A 8 17.97 11.53 -2.94
C ALA A 8 17.01 10.48 -3.55
N ARG A 9 17.28 9.18 -3.36
CA ARG A 9 16.44 8.08 -3.88
C ARG A 9 15.72 7.31 -2.77
N SER A 10 15.99 7.64 -1.52
CA SER A 10 15.39 6.97 -0.37
C SER A 10 14.03 7.56 -0.04
N ALA A 11 13.02 6.69 0.04
CA ALA A 11 11.74 7.07 0.61
C ALA A 11 11.94 7.52 2.06
N ARG A 12 11.19 8.54 2.47
CA ARG A 12 11.16 9.10 3.82
C ARG A 12 9.73 9.36 4.21
N SER A 13 9.47 9.35 5.51
CA SER A 13 8.17 9.63 6.10
C SER A 13 8.32 10.53 7.32
N ARG A 14 7.30 11.35 7.58
CA ARG A 14 7.18 12.16 8.79
C ARG A 14 5.71 12.46 9.09
N ARG A 15 5.39 12.73 10.35
CA ARG A 15 4.05 13.19 10.76
C ARG A 15 3.91 14.70 10.58
N LEU A 16 2.81 15.15 9.98
CA LEU A 16 2.48 16.56 9.78
C LEU A 16 0.96 16.77 9.88
N TYR A 17 0.57 17.94 10.37
CA TYR A 17 -0.81 18.42 10.24
C TYR A 17 -1.03 18.91 8.81
N VAL A 18 -2.00 18.30 8.12
CA VAL A 18 -2.32 18.60 6.72
C VAL A 18 -3.84 18.66 6.52
N HIS A 19 -4.28 19.39 5.50
CA HIS A 19 -5.67 19.33 5.07
C HIS A 19 -5.95 18.04 4.27
N SER A 20 -7.20 17.58 4.31
CA SER A 20 -7.62 16.32 3.66
C SER A 20 -7.40 16.27 2.16
N GLU A 21 -7.38 17.43 1.50
CA GLU A 21 -7.19 17.56 0.05
C GLU A 21 -5.70 17.67 -0.34
N GLU A 22 -4.81 17.90 0.63
CA GLU A 22 -3.39 18.04 0.37
C GLU A 22 -2.79 16.66 0.05
N PHE A 23 -1.94 16.63 -0.99
CA PHE A 23 -1.24 15.42 -1.43
C PHE A 23 -2.14 14.28 -1.96
N ASP A 24 -3.38 14.58 -2.34
CA ASP A 24 -4.22 13.69 -3.13
C ASP A 24 -4.05 14.00 -4.62
N TYR A 25 -3.62 13.01 -5.40
CA TYR A 25 -3.36 13.20 -6.83
C TYR A 25 -4.12 12.21 -7.70
N ASN A 26 -4.41 12.65 -8.92
CA ASN A 26 -5.13 11.86 -9.93
C ASN A 26 -4.22 11.04 -10.86
N PHE A 27 -2.92 10.94 -10.57
CA PHE A 27 -1.99 10.15 -11.39
C PHE A 27 -1.62 8.82 -10.73
N VAL A 28 -1.31 7.82 -11.56
CA VAL A 28 -0.91 6.48 -11.09
C VAL A 28 0.59 6.47 -10.80
N VAL A 29 0.97 6.04 -9.60
CA VAL A 29 2.37 5.84 -9.21
C VAL A 29 2.78 4.39 -9.49
N PRO A 30 3.94 4.14 -10.12
CA PRO A 30 4.44 2.78 -10.36
C PRO A 30 4.48 1.89 -9.10
N LYS A 31 4.02 0.63 -9.23
CA LYS A 31 3.91 -0.35 -8.12
C LYS A 31 5.15 -0.44 -7.22
N HIS A 32 6.34 -0.49 -7.82
CA HIS A 32 7.60 -0.61 -7.07
C HIS A 32 7.90 0.62 -6.19
N LEU A 33 7.47 1.81 -6.61
CA LEU A 33 7.59 3.02 -5.80
C LEU A 33 6.56 3.01 -4.67
N VAL A 34 5.33 2.59 -4.96
CA VAL A 34 4.28 2.45 -3.94
C VAL A 34 4.71 1.50 -2.83
N THR A 35 5.35 0.37 -3.16
CA THR A 35 5.91 -0.55 -2.16
C THR A 35 6.92 0.13 -1.23
N LYS A 36 7.82 0.96 -1.78
CA LYS A 36 8.80 1.71 -0.97
C LYS A 36 8.14 2.78 -0.09
N LEU A 37 7.17 3.51 -0.63
CA LEU A 37 6.40 4.49 0.14
C LEU A 37 5.62 3.82 1.27
N ASN A 38 4.97 2.69 0.99
CA ASN A 38 4.23 1.93 2.00
C ASN A 38 5.18 1.44 3.11
N ALA A 39 6.39 0.99 2.77
CA ALA A 39 7.36 0.54 3.77
C ALA A 39 7.70 1.65 4.78
N VAL A 40 7.99 2.86 4.31
CA VAL A 40 8.32 3.99 5.20
C VAL A 40 7.10 4.53 5.95
N VAL A 41 5.90 4.43 5.38
CA VAL A 41 4.65 4.75 6.09
C VAL A 41 4.43 3.78 7.25
N GLU A 42 4.54 2.47 7.01
CA GLU A 42 4.38 1.47 8.07
C GLU A 42 5.49 1.58 9.13
N GLU A 43 6.73 1.87 8.73
CA GLU A 43 7.81 2.15 9.68
C GLU A 43 7.47 3.34 10.59
N GLU A 44 6.98 4.45 10.03
CA GLU A 44 6.60 5.65 10.78
C GLU A 44 5.36 5.44 11.65
N ARG A 45 4.45 4.59 11.21
CA ARG A 45 3.28 4.17 11.99
C ARG A 45 3.69 3.36 13.21
N ASN A 46 4.71 2.52 13.05
CA ASN A 46 5.24 1.64 14.10
C ASN A 46 6.15 2.38 15.09
N LYS A 47 6.64 3.58 14.76
CA LYS A 47 7.31 4.44 15.74
C LYS A 47 6.31 4.79 16.84
N ARG A 48 6.45 4.13 18.00
CA ARG A 48 5.63 4.37 19.20
C ARG A 48 5.54 5.87 19.48
N SER A 49 4.33 6.41 19.46
CA SER A 49 4.01 7.57 20.28
C SER A 49 4.37 7.21 21.73
N LYS A 50 5.18 8.02 22.41
CA LYS A 50 5.34 7.86 23.87
C LYS A 50 3.93 7.83 24.48
N PRO A 51 3.60 6.87 25.35
CA PRO A 51 2.31 6.88 26.02
C PRO A 51 2.21 8.18 26.81
N SER A 52 1.21 9.00 26.51
CA SER A 52 0.99 10.30 27.12
C SER A 52 0.40 10.14 28.52
N TYR A 53 1.20 9.67 29.47
CA TYR A 53 0.88 9.84 30.89
C TYR A 53 1.31 11.22 31.41
N PHE A 54 2.08 11.99 30.63
CA PHE A 54 2.65 13.29 31.02
C PHE A 54 2.73 14.31 29.87
N ALA A 55 1.94 14.16 28.80
CA ALA A 55 1.89 15.21 27.78
C ALA A 55 1.01 16.33 28.32
N ASN A 56 1.64 17.37 28.87
CA ASN A 56 0.98 18.66 28.99
C ASN A 56 0.55 19.05 27.58
N ASP A 57 -0.75 19.27 27.39
CA ASP A 57 -1.34 19.81 26.17
C ASP A 57 -0.73 21.18 25.87
N SER A 58 0.41 21.19 25.17
CA SER A 58 0.63 22.24 24.20
C SER A 58 -0.21 21.84 23.00
N GLU A 59 -1.49 22.21 23.03
CA GLU A 59 -2.29 22.36 21.81
C GLU A 59 -1.46 23.23 20.88
N SER A 60 -0.69 22.60 19.99
CA SER A 60 -0.05 23.30 18.89
C SER A 60 -1.19 23.98 18.15
N GLU A 61 -1.06 25.27 17.88
CA GLU A 61 -1.99 26.05 17.04
C GLU A 61 -2.08 25.42 15.64
N HIS A 62 -2.82 24.33 15.50
CA HIS A 62 -3.10 23.70 14.23
C HIS A 62 -4.40 24.28 13.73
N SER A 63 -4.37 24.80 12.50
CA SER A 63 -5.52 25.41 11.85
C SER A 63 -6.69 24.43 11.83
N GLU A 64 -7.87 24.98 12.11
CA GLU A 64 -9.14 24.24 12.05
C GLU A 64 -9.24 23.48 10.72
N GLY A 65 -9.54 22.18 10.77
CA GLY A 65 -9.64 21.32 9.59
C GLY A 65 -8.33 20.68 9.11
N THR A 66 -7.26 20.70 9.90
CA THR A 66 -6.05 19.90 9.66
C THR A 66 -6.02 18.64 10.51
N THR A 67 -5.49 17.54 9.96
CA THR A 67 -5.36 16.25 10.64
C THR A 67 -3.89 15.84 10.69
N ASN A 68 -3.46 15.25 11.81
CA ASN A 68 -2.11 14.72 11.95
C ASN A 68 -1.94 13.42 11.13
N GLU A 69 -1.27 13.51 9.99
CA GLU A 69 -1.13 12.45 9.00
C GLU A 69 0.34 12.10 8.76
N ILE A 70 0.62 10.86 8.34
CA ILE A 70 1.97 10.46 7.90
C ILE A 70 2.14 10.86 6.44
N ILE A 71 3.15 11.69 6.16
CA ILE A 71 3.50 12.16 4.82
C ILE A 71 4.75 11.43 4.34
N ALA A 72 4.67 10.78 3.17
CA ALA A 72 5.76 10.04 2.54
C ALA A 72 6.24 10.68 1.23
N SER A 73 7.55 10.61 0.94
CA SER A 73 8.18 11.18 -0.27
C SER A 73 9.53 10.54 -0.57
N PHE A 74 10.09 10.69 -1.78
CA PHE A 74 11.40 10.12 -2.16
C PHE A 74 12.57 11.13 -2.11
N SER A 75 12.28 12.41 -2.33
CA SER A 75 13.25 13.50 -2.36
C SER A 75 12.56 14.85 -2.19
N ASP A 76 13.35 15.87 -1.83
CA ASP A 76 12.88 17.25 -1.85
C ASP A 76 12.55 17.66 -3.30
N GLY A 77 11.28 17.95 -3.56
CA GLY A 77 10.75 18.23 -4.90
C GLY A 77 9.97 17.07 -5.53
N SER A 78 10.03 15.86 -4.97
CA SER A 78 9.12 14.79 -5.37
C SER A 78 7.71 15.04 -4.82
N PRO A 79 6.66 14.55 -5.49
CA PRO A 79 5.32 14.55 -4.93
C PRO A 79 5.33 13.89 -3.55
N LYS A 80 4.75 14.58 -2.58
CA LYS A 80 4.49 14.06 -1.24
C LYS A 80 3.14 13.39 -1.25
N PHE A 81 2.96 12.33 -0.48
CA PHE A 81 1.72 11.55 -0.38
C PHE A 81 1.31 11.40 1.07
N THR A 82 0.01 11.52 1.37
CA THR A 82 -0.52 11.07 2.67
C THR A 82 -0.49 9.55 2.78
N SER A 83 -0.48 9.02 4.01
CA SER A 83 -0.62 7.58 4.24
C SER A 83 -1.92 7.03 3.64
N GLY A 84 -3.02 7.80 3.71
CA GLY A 84 -4.26 7.46 3.01
C GLY A 84 -4.09 7.34 1.49
N ALA A 85 -3.39 8.27 0.84
CA ALA A 85 -3.13 8.20 -0.61
C ALA A 85 -2.25 6.99 -0.97
N VAL A 86 -1.18 6.74 -0.21
CA VAL A 86 -0.31 5.56 -0.42
C VAL A 86 -1.12 4.26 -0.29
N TYR A 87 -2.00 4.17 0.70
CA TYR A 87 -2.89 3.03 0.89
C TYR A 87 -3.84 2.82 -0.31
N ARG A 88 -4.51 3.88 -0.78
CA ARG A 88 -5.40 3.79 -1.94
C ARG A 88 -4.68 3.29 -3.20
N ILE A 89 -3.46 3.77 -3.46
CA ILE A 89 -2.69 3.33 -4.63
C ILE A 89 -2.22 1.88 -4.46
N LYS A 90 -1.86 1.45 -3.24
CA LYS A 90 -1.55 0.04 -2.95
C LYS A 90 -2.76 -0.85 -3.22
N GLU A 91 -3.94 -0.46 -2.76
CA GLU A 91 -5.17 -1.22 -2.98
C GLU A 91 -5.56 -1.28 -4.45
N PHE A 92 -5.33 -0.21 -5.22
CA PHE A 92 -5.49 -0.26 -6.68
C PHE A 92 -4.68 -1.41 -7.31
N TYR A 93 -3.43 -1.61 -6.90
CA TYR A 93 -2.61 -2.72 -7.41
C TYR A 93 -3.06 -4.10 -6.90
N ASN A 94 -3.61 -4.18 -5.67
CA ASN A 94 -4.19 -5.41 -5.15
C ASN A 94 -5.43 -5.82 -5.97
N VAL A 95 -6.32 -4.86 -6.27
CA VAL A 95 -7.51 -5.09 -7.10
C VAL A 95 -7.09 -5.49 -8.51
N ARG A 96 -6.13 -4.77 -9.11
CA ARG A 96 -5.62 -5.11 -10.45
C ARG A 96 -5.10 -6.55 -10.51
N ALA A 97 -4.33 -7.00 -9.52
CA ALA A 97 -3.81 -8.37 -9.48
C ALA A 97 -4.95 -9.41 -9.38
N LYS A 98 -6.00 -9.14 -8.60
CA LYS A 98 -7.18 -10.00 -8.52
C LYS A 98 -7.94 -10.07 -9.85
N CYS A 99 -8.04 -8.95 -10.58
CA CYS A 99 -8.64 -8.94 -11.92
C CYS A 99 -7.81 -9.75 -12.91
N GLU A 100 -6.48 -9.62 -12.90
CA GLU A 100 -5.59 -10.41 -13.76
C GLU A 100 -5.74 -11.92 -13.48
N ALA A 101 -5.79 -12.33 -12.20
CA ALA A 101 -6.04 -13.72 -11.82
C ALA A 101 -7.40 -14.22 -12.33
N TRP A 102 -8.46 -13.43 -12.13
CA TRP A 102 -9.79 -13.76 -12.63
C TRP A 102 -9.83 -13.93 -14.16
N PHE A 103 -9.11 -13.09 -14.91
CA PHE A 103 -9.03 -13.24 -16.36
C PHE A 103 -8.36 -14.54 -16.79
N GLU A 104 -7.31 -14.97 -16.09
CA GLU A 104 -6.68 -16.27 -16.35
C GLU A 104 -7.62 -17.44 -16.01
N ASP A 105 -8.36 -17.37 -14.91
CA ASP A 105 -9.37 -18.37 -14.55
C ASP A 105 -10.46 -18.47 -15.63
N MET A 106 -10.95 -17.32 -16.12
CA MET A 106 -11.94 -17.28 -17.20
C MET A 106 -11.39 -17.84 -18.51
N LYS A 107 -10.12 -17.55 -18.82
CA LYS A 107 -9.46 -18.09 -20.01
C LYS A 107 -9.32 -19.60 -19.91
N TRP A 108 -8.92 -20.13 -18.75
CA TRP A 108 -8.91 -21.55 -18.47
C TRP A 108 -10.29 -22.16 -18.70
N LEU A 109 -11.32 -21.64 -18.03
CA LEU A 109 -12.72 -22.11 -18.12
C LEU A 109 -13.23 -22.20 -19.56
N LEU A 110 -12.96 -21.16 -20.37
CA LEU A 110 -13.41 -21.07 -21.76
C LEU A 110 -12.58 -21.94 -22.72
N SER A 111 -11.32 -22.20 -22.38
CA SER A 111 -10.44 -23.07 -23.19
C SER A 111 -10.63 -24.55 -22.89
N THR A 112 -11.18 -24.90 -21.73
CA THR A 112 -11.46 -26.27 -21.33
C THR A 112 -12.54 -26.89 -22.22
N LYS A 113 -12.21 -27.99 -22.88
CA LYS A 113 -13.18 -28.80 -23.63
C LYS A 113 -13.90 -29.72 -22.66
N TRP A 114 -14.94 -29.20 -22.02
CA TRP A 114 -15.74 -29.91 -21.01
C TRP A 114 -16.30 -31.26 -21.48
N ALA A 115 -16.59 -31.42 -22.78
CA ALA A 115 -17.03 -32.68 -23.36
C ALA A 115 -15.98 -33.81 -23.32
N ASN A 116 -14.71 -33.48 -23.07
CA ASN A 116 -13.59 -34.43 -23.01
C ASN A 116 -13.07 -34.63 -21.58
N MET A 117 -13.64 -33.95 -20.58
CA MET A 117 -13.39 -34.28 -19.18
C MET A 117 -14.04 -35.63 -18.88
N LEU A 118 -13.28 -36.58 -18.35
CA LEU A 118 -13.80 -37.87 -17.89
C LEU A 118 -14.99 -37.64 -16.93
N ASP A 119 -15.96 -38.56 -16.91
CA ASP A 119 -17.14 -38.49 -16.02
C ASP A 119 -16.78 -38.41 -14.52
N THR A 120 -15.53 -38.73 -14.18
CA THR A 120 -14.91 -38.51 -12.86
C THR A 120 -13.70 -37.57 -13.03
N PRO A 121 -13.88 -36.24 -13.02
CA PRO A 121 -12.75 -35.35 -12.89
C PRO A 121 -12.15 -35.53 -11.49
N GLU A 122 -10.86 -35.88 -11.42
CA GLU A 122 -10.02 -35.80 -10.21
C GLU A 122 -9.83 -34.32 -9.84
N LEU A 123 -10.93 -33.63 -9.51
CA LEU A 123 -10.91 -32.21 -9.15
C LEU A 123 -10.50 -32.01 -7.68
N PHE A 124 -10.51 -33.11 -6.92
CA PHE A 124 -10.05 -33.20 -5.54
C PHE A 124 -9.09 -34.38 -5.51
N ASP A 125 -7.80 -34.12 -5.32
CA ASP A 125 -6.84 -35.18 -5.02
C ASP A 125 -7.30 -35.94 -3.75
N GLU A 126 -6.87 -37.21 -3.68
CA GLU A 126 -7.11 -38.20 -2.63
C GLU A 126 -7.17 -37.57 -1.23
N GLU A 127 -8.26 -37.86 -0.51
CA GLU A 127 -8.43 -37.54 0.90
C GLU A 127 -7.19 -38.10 1.63
N THR A 128 -6.34 -37.24 2.18
CA THR A 128 -5.23 -37.68 3.02
C THR A 128 -5.80 -38.25 4.32
N ASP A 129 -6.22 -39.50 4.26
CA ASP A 129 -6.47 -40.33 5.43
C ASP A 129 -5.13 -40.56 6.11
N SER A 130 -4.82 -39.70 7.08
CA SER A 130 -3.75 -39.94 8.05
C SER A 130 -4.38 -40.62 9.26
N ASP A 131 -4.17 -41.94 9.37
CA ASP A 131 -4.31 -42.72 10.60
C ASP A 131 -3.26 -42.31 11.67
#